data_AF-A0AAE5N538-F1
#
_entry.id   AF-A0AAE5N538-F1
#
_cell.length_a   1.000
_cell.length_b   1.000
_cell.length_c   1.000
_cell.angle_alpha   90.00
_cell.angle_beta   90.00
_cell.angle_gamma   90.00
#
_symmetry.space_group_name_H-M   'P 1'
#
loop_
_entity.id
_entity.type
_entity.pdbx_description
1 polymer ?
#
loop_
_entity_poly.entity_id
_entity_poly.type
_entity_poly.pdbx_seq_one_letter_code
_entity_poly.pdbx_strand_id
1 'polypeptide(L)' 'MGSGSTGRAAIEEGFNFIGIDLNPDYVTIASARIAHSFKKTTEAA' A
#
# COMPACT_ATOMS: atom_id res chain seq x y z
N MET A 1 -6.32 -6.78 -5.70
CA MET A 1 -5.44 -5.60 -5.52
C MET A 1 -4.03 -5.80 -6.11
N GLY A 2 -3.68 -7.03 -6.51
CA GLY A 2 -2.42 -7.39 -7.15
C GLY A 2 -1.22 -6.98 -6.30
N SER A 3 -0.23 -6.40 -6.96
CA SER A 3 1.01 -6.01 -6.30
C SER A 3 0.88 -4.85 -5.28
N GLY A 4 -0.26 -4.15 -5.21
CA GLY A 4 -0.47 -3.04 -4.27
C GLY A 4 -0.04 -1.64 -4.78
N SER A 5 0.16 -1.45 -6.09
CA SER A 5 0.56 -0.14 -6.66
C SER A 5 -0.45 0.97 -6.40
N THR A 6 -1.75 0.69 -6.50
CA THR A 6 -2.81 1.68 -6.20
C THR A 6 -2.81 2.06 -4.73
N GLY A 7 -2.60 1.10 -3.83
CA GLY A 7 -2.52 1.39 -2.39
C GLY A 7 -1.31 2.24 -2.04
N ARG A 8 -0.17 1.99 -2.68
CA ARG A 8 1.01 2.86 -2.54
C ARG A 8 0.69 4.31 -2.94
N ALA A 9 0.14 4.50 -4.14
CA ALA A 9 -0.19 5.84 -4.63
C ALA A 9 -1.22 6.53 -3.71
N ALA A 10 -2.23 5.80 -3.24
CA ALA A 10 -3.21 6.36 -2.31
C ALA A 10 -2.55 6.90 -1.03
N ILE A 11 -1.60 6.17 -0.44
CA ILE A 11 -0.86 6.62 0.74
C ILE A 11 0.06 7.81 0.44
N GLU A 12 0.74 7.80 -0.70
CA GLU A 12 1.65 8.89 -1.11
C GLU A 12 0.88 10.20 -1.41
N GLU A 13 -0.37 10.09 -1.85
CA GLU A 13 -1.27 11.21 -2.15
C GLU A 13 -2.18 11.59 -0.97
N GLY A 14 -2.03 10.95 0.20
CA GLY A 14 -2.79 11.28 1.41
C GLY A 14 -4.24 10.78 1.46
N PHE A 15 -4.60 9.81 0.63
CA PHE A 15 -5.90 9.14 0.64
C PHE A 15 -5.92 7.90 1.53
N ASN A 16 -7.13 7.51 1.96
CA ASN A 16 -7.38 6.20 2.56
C ASN A 16 -7.51 5.12 1.48
N PHE A 17 -7.09 3.89 1.79
CA PHE A 17 -7.14 2.78 0.85
C PHE A 17 -7.54 1.45 1.51
N ILE A 18 -8.41 0.69 0.84
CA ILE A 18 -8.76 -0.70 1.17
C ILE A 18 -8.57 -1.54 -0.10
N GLY A 19 -7.82 -2.64 0.03
CA GLY A 19 -7.56 -3.57 -1.08
C GLY A 19 -7.93 -5.00 -0.70
N ILE A 20 -8.50 -5.73 -1.67
CA ILE A 20 -8.83 -7.16 -1.54
C ILE A 20 -8.13 -7.92 -2.68
N ASP A 21 -7.51 -9.05 -2.36
CA ASP A 21 -7.02 -10.02 -3.34
C ASP A 21 -7.38 -11.45 -2.93
N LEU A 22 -7.49 -12.34 -3.92
CA LEU A 22 -7.69 -13.77 -3.68
C LEU A 22 -6.36 -14.49 -3.47
N ASN A 23 -5.26 -13.96 -4.02
CA ASN A 23 -3.94 -14.57 -3.87
C ASN A 23 -3.24 -14.03 -2.60
N PRO A 24 -2.95 -14.88 -1.59
CA PRO A 24 -2.28 -14.46 -0.36
C PRO A 24 -0.87 -13.90 -0.58
N ASP A 25 -0.16 -14.34 -1.62
CA ASP A 25 1.18 -13.82 -1.94
C ASP A 25 1.09 -12.36 -2.40
N TYR A 26 0.05 -12.01 -3.15
CA TYR A 26 -0.21 -10.61 -3.53
C TYR A 26 -0.61 -9.75 -2.34
N VAL A 27 -1.40 -10.29 -1.39
CA VAL A 27 -1.69 -9.58 -0.14
C VAL A 27 -0.40 -9.27 0.61
N THR A 28 0.48 -10.26 0.78
CA THR A 28 1.74 -10.10 1.49
C THR A 28 2.65 -9.05 0.85
N ILE A 29 2.85 -9.13 -0.48
CA ILE A 29 3.68 -8.17 -1.22
C ILE A 29 3.06 -6.77 -1.16
N ALA A 30 1.74 -6.67 -1.35
CA ALA A 30 1.06 -5.38 -1.32
C ALA A 30 1.13 -4.71 0.05
N SER A 31 0.89 -5.46 1.13
CA SER A 31 0.98 -4.95 2.51
C SER A 31 2.36 -4.38 2.81
N ALA A 32 3.44 -5.09 2.45
CA ALA A 32 4.80 -4.60 2.65
C ALA A 32 5.09 -3.30 1.88
N ARG A 33 4.62 -3.20 0.63
CA ARG A 33 4.81 -2.01 -0.21
C ARG A 33 4.02 -0.81 0.29
N ILE A 34 2.78 -1.02 0.71
CA ILE A 34 1.92 0.04 1.26
C ILE A 34 2.49 0.53 2.59
N ALA A 35 2.95 -0.37 3.46
CA ALA A 35 3.57 -0.01 4.74
C ALA A 35 4.86 0.80 4.54
N HIS A 36 5.68 0.45 3.54
CA HIS A 36 6.88 1.24 3.20
C HIS A 36 6.52 2.67 2.81
N SER A 37 5.52 2.85 1.94
CA SER A 37 5.06 4.19 1.56
C SER A 37 4.43 4.93 2.73
N PHE A 38 3.66 4.26 3.60
CA PHE A 38 3.11 4.89 4.81
C PHE A 38 4.21 5.45 5.71
N LYS A 39 5.23 4.63 6.00
CA LYS A 39 6.40 5.05 6.76
C LYS A 39 7.10 6.26 6.10
N LYS A 40 7.34 6.18 4.79
CA LYS A 40 7.97 7.25 4.01
C LYS A 40 7.18 8.56 4.09
N THR A 41 5.85 8.52 3.97
CA THR A 41 5.02 9.74 4.03
C THR A 41 4.96 10.30 5.45
N THR A 42 4.91 9.45 6.49
CA THR A 42 4.91 9.92 7.89
C THR A 42 6.24 10.47 8.38
N GLU A 43 7.37 10.01 7.84
CA GLU A 43 8.70 10.53 8.20
C GLU A 43 9.05 11.84 7.46
N ALA A 44 8.37 12.11 6.35
CA ALA A 44 8.56 13.32 5.55
C ALA A 44 7.69 14.51 6.00
N ALA A 45 6.71 14.26 6.89
CA ALA A 45 5.79 15.25 7.45
C ALA A 45 6.26 15.74 8.82
#